data_AF-A0A6A4F4J3-F1
#
_entry.id   AF-A0A6A4F4J3-F1
#
_cell.length_a   1.000
_cell.length_b   1.000
_cell.length_c   1.000
_cell.angle_alpha   90.00
_cell.angle_beta   90.00
_cell.angle_gamma   90.00
#
_symmetry.space_group_name_H-M   'P 1'
#
loop_
_entity.id
_entity.type
_entity.pdbx_description
1 polymer ?
#
loop_
_entity_poly.entity_id
_entity_poly.type
_entity_poly.pdbx_seq_one_letter_code
_entity_poly.pdbx_strand_id
1 'polypeptide(L)'
;MEVCAVVSAAEDAFPVVIAGSKSVLDLKKEIKAKNPNAIKAEVDQIHLFLAKKGDRLPDDDPAAIQLLKGKIHHDIQAAIGGKEMSATESVQHCLYTENKMPQPAMGQIHVLVVGNPTTRPSGKRRWDQLNEVLDSNKKAKIADSMNFPFSKIDKIMPASCYAQTSKPIPDDKLDALHEYFTPVFKGFGEFMTGNETKRKYFILPVLASVCALFEGAQILADEVIVGEHVHGEVALDFLIKRGDKRVCVVVAKRENFQQGLAQAYVGCEVLADTEGLTKVYSIVTNFVEWYFSRSVEGQVERTWPVTISMAKSVPTRASVKNIAGMIYSILSEDD
;
A
#
# COMPACT_ATOMS: atom_id res chain seq x y z
N MET A 1 -31.25 -10.64 -16.54
CA MET A 1 -29.95 -10.00 -16.81
C MET A 1 -29.75 -9.02 -15.68
N GLU A 2 -28.68 -9.19 -14.92
CA GLU A 2 -28.38 -8.32 -13.78
C GLU A 2 -27.35 -7.29 -14.20
N VAL A 3 -27.57 -6.01 -13.89
CA VAL A 3 -26.58 -4.97 -14.17
C VAL A 3 -25.76 -4.74 -12.91
N CYS A 4 -24.46 -4.91 -13.06
CA CYS A 4 -23.47 -4.75 -12.01
C CYS A 4 -22.68 -3.47 -12.28
N ALA A 5 -22.28 -2.75 -11.24
CA ALA A 5 -21.39 -1.60 -11.36
C ALA A 5 -20.20 -1.73 -10.41
N VAL A 6 -18.98 -1.54 -10.90
CA VAL A 6 -17.80 -1.49 -10.03
C VAL A 6 -17.79 -0.15 -9.30
N VAL A 7 -17.66 -0.19 -7.97
CA VAL A 7 -17.56 1.03 -7.17
C VAL A 7 -16.20 1.69 -7.41
N SER A 8 -16.17 3.02 -7.52
CA SER A 8 -14.96 3.85 -7.72
C SER A 8 -14.22 3.68 -9.06
N ALA A 9 -14.86 3.03 -10.04
CA ALA A 9 -14.30 2.85 -11.37
C ALA A 9 -15.22 3.50 -12.43
N ALA A 10 -14.63 4.23 -13.37
CA ALA A 10 -15.37 5.08 -14.30
C ALA A 10 -15.91 4.26 -15.48
N GLU A 11 -17.16 4.51 -15.87
CA GLU A 11 -17.87 3.82 -16.97
C GLU A 11 -18.03 2.29 -16.78
N ASP A 12 -18.03 1.80 -15.54
CA ASP A 12 -17.97 0.37 -15.21
C ASP A 12 -19.32 -0.29 -14.87
N ALA A 13 -20.43 0.17 -15.46
CA ALA A 13 -21.70 -0.55 -15.39
C ALA A 13 -21.79 -1.57 -16.53
N PHE A 14 -21.98 -2.86 -16.22
CA PHE A 14 -22.00 -3.93 -17.21
C PHE A 14 -23.05 -5.01 -16.90
N PRO A 15 -23.63 -5.64 -17.94
CA PRO A 15 -24.61 -6.69 -17.75
C PRO A 15 -23.95 -8.04 -17.47
N VAL A 16 -24.45 -8.77 -16.48
CA VAL A 16 -24.12 -10.16 -16.16
C VAL A 16 -25.35 -11.04 -16.37
N VAL A 17 -25.16 -12.15 -17.07
CA VAL A 17 -26.23 -13.13 -17.32
C VAL A 17 -26.00 -14.32 -16.40
N ILE A 18 -26.89 -14.50 -15.43
CA ILE A 18 -26.86 -15.63 -14.51
C ILE A 18 -28.27 -16.14 -14.27
N ALA A 19 -28.43 -17.45 -14.09
CA ALA A 19 -29.70 -18.03 -13.69
C ALA A 19 -29.98 -17.71 -12.22
N GLY A 20 -31.21 -17.29 -11.89
CA GLY A 20 -31.58 -16.88 -10.52
C GLY A 20 -31.41 -17.98 -9.46
N SER A 21 -31.45 -19.25 -9.87
CA SER A 21 -31.20 -20.42 -9.01
C SER A 21 -29.73 -20.62 -8.64
N LYS A 22 -28.79 -19.94 -9.31
CA LYS A 22 -27.37 -20.00 -8.99
C LYS A 22 -27.04 -19.21 -7.73
N SER A 23 -25.92 -19.57 -7.11
CA SER A 23 -25.45 -18.93 -5.89
C SER A 23 -24.89 -17.53 -6.16
N VAL A 24 -24.83 -16.70 -5.13
CA VAL A 24 -24.10 -15.42 -5.18
C VAL A 24 -22.61 -15.65 -5.42
N LEU A 25 -22.03 -16.78 -4.98
CA LEU A 25 -20.65 -17.15 -5.32
C LEU A 25 -20.47 -17.35 -6.83
N ASP A 26 -21.43 -17.99 -7.50
CA ASP A 26 -21.39 -18.12 -8.97
C ASP A 26 -21.48 -16.74 -9.64
N LEU A 27 -22.30 -15.83 -9.09
CA LEU A 27 -22.36 -14.45 -9.55
C LEU A 27 -21.01 -13.72 -9.42
N LYS A 28 -20.30 -13.88 -8.28
CA LYS A 28 -18.95 -13.30 -8.09
C LYS A 28 -17.97 -13.80 -9.16
N LYS A 29 -18.02 -15.09 -9.51
CA LYS A 29 -17.18 -15.67 -10.57
C LYS A 29 -17.49 -15.10 -11.95
N GLU A 30 -18.77 -15.00 -12.31
CA GLU A 30 -19.20 -14.42 -13.61
C GLU A 30 -18.82 -12.94 -13.73
N ILE A 31 -18.96 -12.18 -12.64
CA ILE A 31 -18.54 -10.78 -12.54
C ILE A 31 -17.04 -10.64 -12.83
N LYS A 32 -16.19 -11.43 -12.15
CA LYS A 32 -14.73 -11.43 -12.38
C LYS A 32 -14.39 -11.81 -13.82
N ALA A 33 -15.05 -12.83 -14.37
CA ALA A 33 -14.81 -13.28 -15.74
C ALA A 33 -15.16 -12.22 -16.79
N LYS A 34 -16.17 -11.39 -16.52
CA LYS A 34 -16.62 -10.33 -17.43
C LYS A 34 -15.76 -9.08 -17.42
N ASN A 35 -15.18 -8.71 -16.27
CA ASN A 35 -14.36 -7.50 -16.17
C ASN A 35 -13.06 -7.76 -15.39
N PRO A 36 -12.14 -8.61 -15.92
CA PRO A 36 -10.92 -8.99 -15.21
C PRO A 36 -9.93 -7.84 -15.03
N ASN A 37 -10.00 -6.83 -15.90
CA ASN A 37 -9.08 -5.68 -15.87
C ASN A 37 -9.47 -4.67 -14.78
N ALA A 38 -10.77 -4.39 -14.61
CA ALA A 38 -11.25 -3.51 -13.54
C ALA A 38 -11.35 -4.24 -12.19
N ILE A 39 -11.60 -5.56 -12.20
CA ILE A 39 -11.77 -6.37 -10.99
C ILE A 39 -10.53 -7.26 -10.80
N LYS A 40 -9.49 -6.67 -10.22
CA LYS A 40 -8.22 -7.37 -9.90
C LYS A 40 -8.31 -8.28 -8.67
N ALA A 41 -9.38 -8.17 -7.89
CA ALA A 41 -9.58 -8.92 -6.65
C ALA A 41 -9.81 -10.43 -6.92
N GLU A 42 -9.42 -11.28 -5.97
CA GLU A 42 -9.83 -12.68 -5.97
C GLU A 42 -11.33 -12.85 -5.70
N VAL A 43 -11.91 -13.97 -6.15
CA VAL A 43 -13.38 -14.18 -6.09
C VAL A 43 -13.91 -14.06 -4.66
N ASP A 44 -13.13 -14.49 -3.67
CA ASP A 44 -13.42 -14.39 -2.24
C ASP A 44 -13.30 -12.96 -1.68
N GLN A 45 -12.61 -12.06 -2.39
CA GLN A 45 -12.41 -10.65 -2.07
C GLN A 45 -13.40 -9.72 -2.77
N ILE A 46 -14.22 -10.25 -3.69
CA ILE A 46 -15.30 -9.50 -4.31
C ILE A 46 -16.48 -9.48 -3.34
N HIS A 47 -16.89 -8.29 -2.92
CA HIS A 47 -18.08 -8.08 -2.09
C HIS A 47 -19.20 -7.51 -2.94
N LEU A 48 -20.42 -8.02 -2.74
CA LEU A 48 -21.60 -7.63 -3.51
C LEU A 48 -22.63 -7.00 -2.58
N PHE A 49 -23.06 -5.79 -2.94
CA PHE A 49 -24.07 -5.03 -2.20
C PHE A 49 -25.22 -4.67 -3.14
N LEU A 50 -26.40 -4.48 -2.57
CA LEU A 50 -27.52 -3.95 -3.34
C LEU A 50 -27.30 -2.46 -3.60
N ALA A 51 -27.56 -2.00 -4.82
CA ALA A 51 -27.41 -0.58 -5.15
C ALA A 51 -28.35 0.32 -4.36
N LYS A 52 -29.53 -0.20 -3.97
CA LYS A 52 -30.51 0.48 -3.14
C LYS A 52 -31.36 -0.54 -2.38
N LYS A 53 -31.87 -0.18 -1.20
CA LYS A 53 -32.68 -1.07 -0.36
C LYS A 53 -34.13 -1.07 -0.84
N GLY A 54 -34.64 -2.25 -1.21
CA GLY A 54 -36.03 -2.41 -1.66
C GLY A 54 -36.34 -1.84 -3.05
N ASP A 55 -35.34 -1.24 -3.69
CA ASP A 55 -35.46 -0.60 -5.01
C ASP A 55 -34.12 -0.71 -5.76
N ARG A 56 -34.06 -0.28 -7.02
CA ARG A 56 -32.85 -0.26 -7.84
C ARG A 56 -32.30 1.15 -7.97
N LEU A 57 -31.10 1.27 -8.55
CA LEU A 57 -30.48 2.55 -8.84
C LEU A 57 -30.63 2.87 -10.34
N PRO A 58 -31.49 3.83 -10.72
CA PRO A 58 -31.63 4.26 -12.11
C PRO A 58 -30.38 4.97 -12.64
N ASP A 59 -30.09 4.84 -13.93
CA ASP A 59 -28.91 5.49 -14.55
C ASP A 59 -28.97 7.03 -14.51
N ASP A 60 -30.18 7.61 -14.44
CA ASP A 60 -30.42 9.05 -14.31
C ASP A 60 -30.40 9.56 -12.85
N ASP A 61 -30.25 8.67 -11.87
CA ASP A 61 -30.09 9.04 -10.47
C ASP A 61 -28.75 9.77 -10.25
N PRO A 62 -28.72 10.88 -9.49
CA PRO A 62 -27.48 11.60 -9.19
C PRO A 62 -26.37 10.70 -8.63
N ALA A 63 -26.71 9.68 -7.85
CA ALA A 63 -25.76 8.71 -7.31
C ALA A 63 -25.16 7.82 -8.41
N ALA A 64 -25.96 7.41 -9.41
CA ALA A 64 -25.49 6.64 -10.56
C ALA A 64 -24.58 7.47 -11.48
N ILE A 65 -24.97 8.73 -11.76
CA ILE A 65 -24.17 9.64 -12.58
C ILE A 65 -22.79 9.91 -11.95
N GLN A 66 -22.74 10.05 -10.62
CA GLN A 66 -21.47 10.20 -9.91
C GLN A 66 -20.66 8.92 -9.91
N LEU A 67 -21.31 7.77 -9.69
CA LEU A 67 -20.69 6.45 -9.72
C LEU A 67 -20.01 6.18 -11.06
N LEU A 68 -20.69 6.45 -12.18
CA LEU A 68 -20.14 6.32 -13.54
C LEU A 68 -18.94 7.23 -13.80
N LYS A 69 -18.78 8.32 -13.04
CA LYS A 69 -17.62 9.22 -13.10
C LYS A 69 -16.50 8.82 -12.13
N GLY A 70 -16.58 7.64 -11.52
CA GLY A 70 -15.64 7.16 -10.51
C GLY A 70 -15.77 7.85 -9.15
N LYS A 71 -16.85 8.60 -8.88
CA LYS A 71 -17.09 9.29 -7.62
C LYS A 71 -18.10 8.54 -6.76
N ILE A 72 -17.88 8.48 -5.45
CA ILE A 72 -18.77 7.80 -4.52
C ILE A 72 -19.76 8.82 -3.93
N HIS A 73 -21.05 8.64 -4.21
CA HIS A 73 -22.13 9.42 -3.59
C HIS A 73 -22.48 8.89 -2.20
N HIS A 74 -23.01 9.74 -1.33
CA HIS A 74 -23.36 9.35 0.05
C HIS A 74 -24.35 8.18 0.12
N ASP A 75 -25.29 8.07 -0.82
CA ASP A 75 -26.22 6.95 -0.91
C ASP A 75 -25.53 5.62 -1.26
N ILE A 76 -24.52 5.67 -2.13
CA ILE A 76 -23.69 4.49 -2.46
C ILE A 76 -22.87 4.09 -1.22
N GLN A 77 -22.32 5.07 -0.51
CA GLN A 77 -21.60 4.84 0.74
C GLN A 77 -22.48 4.22 1.82
N ALA A 78 -23.74 4.64 1.92
CA ALA A 78 -24.72 4.04 2.81
C ALA A 78 -25.10 2.61 2.38
N ALA A 79 -25.20 2.34 1.07
CA ALA A 79 -25.50 1.02 0.53
C ALA A 79 -24.39 0.01 0.80
N ILE A 80 -23.12 0.39 0.61
CA ILE A 80 -21.95 -0.46 0.93
C ILE A 80 -21.73 -0.63 2.43
N GLY A 81 -22.21 0.30 3.27
CA GLY A 81 -22.26 0.14 4.72
C GLY A 81 -23.36 -0.82 5.21
N GLY A 82 -24.20 -1.30 4.30
CA GLY A 82 -25.31 -2.20 4.57
C GLY A 82 -24.93 -3.68 4.63
N LYS A 83 -25.94 -4.56 4.53
CA LYS A 83 -25.75 -6.02 4.56
C LYS A 83 -25.19 -6.50 3.22
N GLU A 84 -24.03 -7.16 3.24
CA GLU A 84 -23.47 -7.85 2.06
C GLU A 84 -24.37 -9.03 1.65
N MET A 85 -24.46 -9.29 0.34
CA MET A 85 -25.11 -10.48 -0.19
C MET A 85 -24.39 -11.75 0.24
N SER A 86 -25.13 -12.72 0.79
CA SER A 86 -24.56 -13.99 1.26
C SER A 86 -24.12 -14.88 0.09
N ALA A 87 -22.86 -15.30 0.08
CA ALA A 87 -22.27 -16.11 -1.00
C ALA A 87 -22.97 -17.46 -1.21
N THR A 88 -23.57 -18.03 -0.16
CA THR A 88 -24.24 -19.34 -0.19
C THR A 88 -25.70 -19.28 -0.60
N GLU A 89 -26.32 -18.09 -0.56
CA GLU A 89 -27.70 -17.90 -0.97
C GLU A 89 -27.82 -17.81 -2.49
N SER A 90 -29.01 -18.11 -3.02
CA SER A 90 -29.28 -17.92 -4.43
C SER A 90 -29.51 -16.45 -4.75
N VAL A 91 -29.09 -16.03 -5.96
CA VAL A 91 -29.32 -14.65 -6.44
C VAL A 91 -30.80 -14.30 -6.38
N GLN A 92 -31.69 -15.26 -6.71
CA GLN A 92 -33.12 -15.05 -6.66
C GLN A 92 -33.64 -14.81 -5.22
N HIS A 93 -33.12 -15.55 -4.24
CA HIS A 93 -33.51 -15.35 -2.85
C HIS A 93 -33.08 -13.97 -2.35
N CYS A 94 -31.82 -13.57 -2.58
CA CYS A 94 -31.32 -12.28 -2.14
C CYS A 94 -32.10 -11.13 -2.79
N LEU A 95 -32.25 -11.11 -4.11
CA LEU A 95 -32.84 -9.96 -4.81
C LEU A 95 -34.37 -9.88 -4.60
N TYR A 96 -35.07 -10.98 -4.81
CA TYR A 96 -36.54 -10.95 -4.96
C TYR A 96 -37.28 -11.39 -3.70
N THR A 97 -36.72 -12.33 -2.92
CA THR A 97 -37.40 -12.84 -1.72
C THR A 97 -37.07 -11.99 -0.49
N GLU A 98 -35.79 -11.80 -0.21
CA GLU A 98 -35.33 -11.06 0.97
C GLU A 98 -35.52 -9.56 0.78
N ASN A 99 -35.08 -9.03 -0.37
CA ASN A 99 -35.04 -7.59 -0.62
C ASN A 99 -36.22 -7.06 -1.45
N LYS A 100 -37.14 -7.95 -1.86
CA LYS A 100 -38.42 -7.60 -2.53
C LYS A 100 -38.23 -6.69 -3.75
N MET A 101 -37.13 -6.84 -4.48
CA MET A 101 -36.83 -5.98 -5.62
C MET A 101 -37.80 -6.25 -6.79
N PRO A 102 -38.13 -5.23 -7.60
CA PRO A 102 -38.95 -5.40 -8.80
C PRO A 102 -38.23 -6.25 -9.87
N GLN A 103 -38.95 -6.74 -10.89
CA GLN A 103 -38.34 -7.52 -12.00
C GLN A 103 -37.46 -6.66 -12.92
N PRO A 104 -36.39 -7.21 -13.55
CA PRO A 104 -35.41 -6.46 -14.36
C PRO A 104 -36.01 -5.53 -15.43
N ALA A 105 -35.62 -4.25 -15.41
CA ALA A 105 -35.86 -3.28 -16.48
C ALA A 105 -34.51 -2.79 -17.04
N MET A 106 -34.48 -2.27 -18.27
CA MET A 106 -33.23 -1.73 -18.86
C MET A 106 -32.83 -0.41 -18.20
N GLY A 107 -31.52 -0.17 -18.05
CA GLY A 107 -30.97 1.10 -17.56
C GLY A 107 -31.00 1.29 -16.04
N GLN A 108 -30.84 0.21 -15.28
CA GLN A 108 -30.83 0.25 -13.81
C GLN A 108 -29.71 -0.61 -13.26
N ILE A 109 -28.91 -0.06 -12.34
CA ILE A 109 -27.89 -0.79 -11.60
C ILE A 109 -28.55 -1.54 -10.44
N HIS A 110 -28.27 -2.84 -10.33
CA HIS A 110 -28.85 -3.71 -9.30
C HIS A 110 -27.86 -4.01 -8.19
N VAL A 111 -26.63 -4.34 -8.57
CA VAL A 111 -25.58 -4.83 -7.66
C VAL A 111 -24.36 -3.93 -7.78
N LEU A 112 -23.89 -3.46 -6.63
CA LEU A 112 -22.62 -2.79 -6.48
C LEU A 112 -21.54 -3.84 -6.25
N VAL A 113 -20.51 -3.79 -7.07
CA VAL A 113 -19.36 -4.67 -7.00
C VAL A 113 -18.24 -3.89 -6.32
N VAL A 114 -17.89 -4.32 -5.12
CA VAL A 114 -16.76 -3.77 -4.37
C VAL A 114 -15.68 -4.85 -4.37
N GLY A 115 -14.74 -4.73 -5.31
CA GLY A 115 -13.49 -5.45 -5.19
C GLY A 115 -12.60 -4.61 -4.29
N ASN A 116 -12.57 -4.87 -2.99
CA ASN A 116 -11.64 -4.16 -2.12
C ASN A 116 -10.21 -4.58 -2.50
N PRO A 117 -9.31 -3.67 -2.92
CA PRO A 117 -7.89 -3.97 -2.84
C PRO A 117 -7.47 -4.16 -1.37
N THR A 118 -8.16 -3.55 -0.39
CA THR A 118 -7.65 -3.50 0.98
C THR A 118 -8.72 -3.31 2.05
N THR A 119 -9.40 -4.39 2.44
CA THR A 119 -9.58 -4.71 3.87
C THR A 119 -9.55 -6.21 4.01
N ARG A 120 -8.35 -6.79 3.89
CA ARG A 120 -8.15 -8.21 4.18
C ARG A 120 -8.61 -8.48 5.63
N PRO A 121 -9.29 -9.60 5.93
CA PRO A 121 -9.63 -9.97 7.31
C PRO A 121 -8.39 -9.99 8.24
N SER A 122 -7.22 -10.30 7.69
CA SER A 122 -5.92 -10.22 8.38
C SER A 122 -5.47 -8.78 8.66
N GLY A 123 -5.69 -7.85 7.70
CA GLY A 123 -5.34 -6.43 7.81
C GLY A 123 -6.13 -5.73 8.91
N LYS A 124 -7.46 -5.93 8.95
CA LYS A 124 -8.30 -5.33 10.01
C LYS A 124 -7.87 -5.79 11.41
N ARG A 125 -7.68 -7.10 11.61
CA ARG A 125 -7.19 -7.63 12.89
C ARG A 125 -5.81 -7.07 13.26
N ARG A 126 -4.91 -6.96 12.28
CA ARG A 126 -3.57 -6.41 12.47
C ARG A 126 -3.62 -4.92 12.84
N TRP A 127 -4.48 -4.13 12.21
CA TRP A 127 -4.69 -2.72 12.55
C TRP A 127 -5.30 -2.55 13.93
N ASP A 128 -6.28 -3.37 14.31
CA ASP A 128 -6.86 -3.34 15.66
C ASP A 128 -5.76 -3.58 16.72
N GLN A 129 -4.93 -4.61 16.53
CA GLN A 129 -3.80 -4.89 17.42
C GLN A 129 -2.74 -3.77 17.43
N LEU A 130 -2.50 -3.16 16.27
CA LEU A 130 -1.57 -2.05 16.15
C LEU A 130 -2.09 -0.81 16.89
N ASN A 131 -3.37 -0.50 16.71
CA ASN A 131 -4.06 0.62 17.35
C ASN A 131 -4.05 0.49 18.87
N GLU A 132 -4.18 -0.71 19.44
CA GLU A 132 -3.99 -0.93 20.88
C GLU A 132 -2.61 -0.44 21.38
N VAL A 133 -1.55 -0.69 20.61
CA VAL A 133 -0.19 -0.24 20.93
C VAL A 133 -0.05 1.27 20.76
N LEU A 134 -0.54 1.81 19.65
CA LEU A 134 -0.44 3.23 19.29
C LEU A 134 -1.23 4.11 20.26
N ASP A 135 -2.44 3.71 20.62
CA ASP A 135 -3.30 4.44 21.56
C ASP A 135 -2.76 4.37 22.99
N SER A 136 -2.14 3.25 23.36
CA SER A 136 -1.45 3.12 24.65
C SER A 136 -0.29 4.12 24.77
N ASN A 137 0.47 4.33 23.70
CA ASN A 137 1.57 5.29 23.67
C ASN A 137 1.07 6.74 23.80
N LYS A 138 -0.03 7.09 23.10
CA LYS A 138 -0.67 8.41 23.22
C LYS A 138 -1.15 8.69 24.65
N LYS A 139 -1.81 7.71 25.28
CA LYS A 139 -2.30 7.83 26.67
C LYS A 139 -1.18 7.99 27.69
N ALA A 140 -0.04 7.34 27.45
CA ALA A 140 1.14 7.42 28.31
C ALA A 140 1.91 8.77 28.20
N LYS A 141 1.49 9.70 27.32
CA LYS A 141 2.17 10.98 27.07
C LYS A 141 3.68 10.83 26.85
N ILE A 142 4.08 9.79 26.11
CA ILE A 142 5.48 9.61 25.73
C ILE A 142 5.87 10.83 24.88
N ALA A 143 6.95 11.51 25.27
CA ALA A 143 7.39 12.77 24.66
C ALA A 143 7.71 12.66 23.15
N ASP A 144 7.88 11.43 22.65
CA ASP A 144 8.05 11.09 21.24
C ASP A 144 6.98 10.04 20.88
N SER A 145 5.76 10.49 20.58
CA SER A 145 4.62 9.62 20.22
C SER A 145 4.86 8.78 18.96
N MET A 146 5.87 9.15 18.17
CA MET A 146 6.36 8.43 16.99
C MET A 146 7.41 7.36 17.34
N ASN A 147 7.71 7.15 18.63
CA ASN A 147 8.62 6.12 19.08
C ASN A 147 7.88 4.81 19.36
N PHE A 148 7.97 3.87 18.43
CA PHE A 148 7.27 2.59 18.49
C PHE A 148 8.16 1.50 19.10
N PRO A 149 7.73 0.81 20.17
CA PRO A 149 8.50 -0.28 20.75
C PRO A 149 8.55 -1.46 19.78
N PHE A 150 9.72 -1.69 19.16
CA PHE A 150 9.92 -2.74 18.16
C PHE A 150 9.42 -4.11 18.62
N SER A 151 9.64 -4.48 19.88
CA SER A 151 9.20 -5.77 20.42
C SER A 151 7.67 -5.97 20.46
N LYS A 152 6.87 -4.89 20.48
CA LYS A 152 5.41 -4.99 20.36
C LYS A 152 5.00 -5.05 18.89
N ILE A 153 5.63 -4.22 18.05
CA ILE A 153 5.36 -4.19 16.60
C ILE A 153 5.71 -5.54 15.97
N ASP A 154 6.88 -6.10 16.25
CA ASP A 154 7.35 -7.39 15.73
C ASP A 154 6.47 -8.57 16.17
N LYS A 155 5.77 -8.47 17.31
CA LYS A 155 4.78 -9.50 17.72
C LYS A 155 3.50 -9.45 16.89
N ILE A 156 3.09 -8.26 16.45
CA ILE A 156 1.88 -8.03 15.66
C ILE A 156 2.16 -8.35 14.19
N MET A 157 3.34 -7.97 13.72
CA MET A 157 3.75 -8.06 12.34
C MET A 157 5.19 -8.59 12.24
N PRO A 158 5.40 -9.89 12.58
CA PRO A 158 6.71 -10.51 12.51
C PRO A 158 7.20 -10.53 11.06
N ALA A 159 8.48 -10.23 10.88
CA ALA A 159 9.08 -10.22 9.56
C ALA A 159 9.60 -11.61 9.17
N SER A 160 9.11 -12.15 8.05
CA SER A 160 9.72 -13.30 7.40
C SER A 160 10.91 -12.84 6.54
N CYS A 161 11.85 -13.75 6.30
CA CYS A 161 13.02 -13.45 5.48
C CYS A 161 12.64 -13.48 3.98
N TYR A 162 13.02 -12.46 3.22
CA TYR A 162 12.99 -12.50 1.74
C TYR A 162 14.28 -11.95 1.15
N ALA A 163 14.54 -12.32 -0.10
CA ALA A 163 15.65 -11.79 -0.88
C ALA A 163 15.14 -10.68 -1.81
N GLN A 164 15.65 -9.46 -1.63
CA GLN A 164 15.40 -8.37 -2.56
C GLN A 164 16.25 -8.58 -3.82
N THR A 165 15.60 -8.60 -4.98
CA THR A 165 16.29 -8.69 -6.27
C THR A 165 17.02 -7.38 -6.58
N SER A 166 18.14 -7.49 -7.29
CA SER A 166 18.90 -6.35 -7.79
C SER A 166 18.88 -6.36 -9.32
N LYS A 167 18.50 -5.23 -9.92
CA LYS A 167 18.47 -5.03 -11.38
C LYS A 167 19.58 -4.05 -11.77
N PRO A 168 20.20 -4.20 -12.97
CA PRO A 168 21.27 -3.32 -13.40
C PRO A 168 20.76 -1.90 -13.62
N ILE A 169 21.59 -0.91 -13.25
CA ILE A 169 21.42 0.50 -13.58
C ILE A 169 22.48 0.94 -14.60
N PRO A 170 22.25 2.01 -15.38
CA PRO A 170 23.23 2.53 -16.32
C PRO A 170 24.57 2.87 -15.65
N ASP A 171 25.68 2.42 -16.24
CA ASP A 171 27.01 2.57 -15.63
C ASP A 171 27.45 4.04 -15.53
N ASP A 172 27.05 4.91 -16.46
CA ASP A 172 27.34 6.36 -16.42
C ASP A 172 26.69 7.04 -15.20
N LYS A 173 25.47 6.62 -14.83
CA LYS A 173 24.75 7.11 -13.66
C LYS A 173 25.35 6.60 -12.36
N LEU A 174 25.76 5.33 -12.36
CA LEU A 174 26.48 4.74 -11.24
C LEU A 174 27.84 5.40 -11.02
N ASP A 175 28.57 5.71 -12.09
CA ASP A 175 29.88 6.36 -12.02
C ASP A 175 29.73 7.77 -11.44
N ALA A 176 28.77 8.56 -11.92
CA ALA A 176 28.47 9.87 -11.36
C ALA A 176 28.11 9.83 -9.87
N LEU A 177 27.29 8.86 -9.45
CA LEU A 177 26.94 8.64 -8.04
C LEU A 177 28.17 8.26 -7.20
N HIS A 178 29.01 7.37 -7.71
CA HIS A 178 30.21 6.94 -6.99
C HIS A 178 31.24 8.08 -6.88
N GLU A 179 31.41 8.87 -7.94
CA GLU A 179 32.28 10.06 -7.94
C GLU A 179 31.80 11.12 -6.94
N TYR A 180 30.48 11.30 -6.78
CA TYR A 180 29.90 12.20 -5.77
C TYR A 180 30.36 11.89 -4.34
N PHE A 181 30.55 10.61 -3.98
CA PHE A 181 30.93 10.26 -2.62
C PHE A 181 32.34 10.74 -2.25
N THR A 182 33.27 10.78 -3.20
CA THR A 182 34.66 11.17 -2.89
C THR A 182 34.79 12.56 -2.25
N PRO A 183 34.28 13.66 -2.86
CA PRO A 183 34.35 14.98 -2.24
C PRO A 183 33.49 15.10 -0.98
N VAL A 184 32.35 14.40 -0.90
CA VAL A 184 31.44 14.47 0.25
C VAL A 184 32.04 13.81 1.47
N PHE A 185 32.63 12.62 1.33
CA PHE A 185 33.33 11.95 2.42
C PHE A 185 34.55 12.74 2.89
N LYS A 186 35.27 13.38 1.95
CA LYS A 186 36.39 14.28 2.29
C LYS A 186 35.93 15.54 3.03
N GLY A 187 34.79 16.12 2.63
CA GLY A 187 34.28 17.38 3.17
C GLY A 187 33.55 17.25 4.51
N PHE A 188 32.78 16.17 4.70
CA PHE A 188 31.97 15.96 5.90
C PHE A 188 32.66 15.11 6.99
N GLY A 189 33.79 14.48 6.67
CA GLY A 189 34.49 13.57 7.58
C GLY A 189 33.76 12.23 7.78
N GLU A 190 34.05 11.53 8.88
CA GLU A 190 33.41 10.23 9.16
C GLU A 190 31.91 10.37 9.43
N PHE A 191 31.09 9.85 8.51
CA PHE A 191 29.62 9.79 8.59
C PHE A 191 29.08 9.10 9.86
N MET A 192 29.89 8.27 10.52
CA MET A 192 29.55 7.57 11.77
C MET A 192 29.47 8.49 13.00
N THR A 193 30.13 9.64 12.97
CA THR A 193 30.21 10.57 14.13
C THR A 193 29.14 11.68 14.11
N GLY A 194 28.24 11.65 13.13
CA GLY A 194 27.23 12.68 12.88
C GLY A 194 25.83 12.41 13.45
N ASN A 195 25.02 13.46 13.57
CA ASN A 195 23.57 13.33 13.78
C ASN A 195 22.88 12.79 12.51
N GLU A 196 21.66 12.29 12.66
CA GLU A 196 20.81 11.76 11.59
C GLU A 196 20.74 12.66 10.35
N THR A 197 20.70 13.99 10.55
CA THR A 197 20.69 14.99 9.47
C THR A 197 21.89 14.86 8.54
N LYS A 198 23.08 14.55 9.06
CA LYS A 198 24.27 14.34 8.21
C LYS A 198 24.15 13.11 7.33
N ARG A 199 23.54 12.03 7.84
CA ARG A 199 23.38 10.75 7.09
C ARG A 199 22.48 10.93 5.87
N LYS A 200 21.49 11.82 5.95
CA LYS A 200 20.61 12.18 4.83
C LYS A 200 21.39 12.64 3.59
N TYR A 201 22.51 13.35 3.74
CA TYR A 201 23.35 13.81 2.61
C TYR A 201 24.09 12.69 1.87
N PHE A 202 24.23 11.52 2.50
CA PHE A 202 24.84 10.34 1.87
C PHE A 202 23.77 9.41 1.29
N ILE A 203 22.59 9.36 1.91
CA ILE A 203 21.46 8.51 1.49
C ILE A 203 20.74 9.12 0.27
N LEU A 204 20.38 10.40 0.33
CA LEU A 204 19.61 11.08 -0.71
C LEU A 204 20.22 10.92 -2.12
N PRO A 205 21.54 11.06 -2.35
CA PRO A 205 22.15 10.86 -3.66
C PRO A 205 21.90 9.45 -4.23
N VAL A 206 21.91 8.41 -3.40
CA VAL A 206 21.60 7.04 -3.85
C VAL A 206 20.15 6.96 -4.30
N LEU A 207 19.22 7.47 -3.49
CA LEU A 207 17.79 7.48 -3.81
C LEU A 207 17.50 8.31 -5.07
N ALA A 208 18.04 9.53 -5.15
CA ALA A 208 17.83 10.48 -6.23
C ALA A 208 18.40 9.97 -7.56
N SER A 209 19.59 9.37 -7.54
CA SER A 209 20.21 8.80 -8.75
C SER A 209 19.36 7.69 -9.35
N VAL A 210 18.71 6.87 -8.51
CA VAL A 210 17.81 5.82 -8.96
C VAL A 210 16.46 6.38 -9.40
N CYS A 211 15.87 7.30 -8.64
CA CYS A 211 14.57 7.91 -8.98
C CYS A 211 14.64 8.67 -10.30
N ALA A 212 15.76 9.34 -10.59
CA ALA A 212 15.98 10.05 -11.86
C ALA A 212 15.97 9.14 -13.10
N LEU A 213 15.99 7.81 -12.94
CA LEU A 213 15.86 6.85 -14.03
C LEU A 213 14.41 6.58 -14.44
N PHE A 214 13.42 7.09 -13.68
CA PHE A 214 12.01 6.84 -13.93
C PHE A 214 11.24 8.14 -14.13
N GLU A 215 10.43 8.18 -15.19
CA GLU A 215 9.39 9.21 -15.31
C GLU A 215 8.36 9.05 -14.18
N GLY A 216 7.96 10.16 -13.57
CA GLY A 216 6.96 10.19 -12.50
C GLY A 216 7.44 9.70 -11.13
N ALA A 217 8.72 9.35 -10.96
CA ALA A 217 9.27 9.09 -9.63
C ALA A 217 9.56 10.40 -8.89
N GLN A 218 9.09 10.50 -7.64
CA GLN A 218 9.25 11.66 -6.78
C GLN A 218 9.76 11.25 -5.41
N ILE A 219 10.65 12.06 -4.84
CA ILE A 219 11.13 11.93 -3.45
C ILE A 219 10.57 13.11 -2.66
N LEU A 220 9.77 12.81 -1.65
CA LEU A 220 9.33 13.77 -0.65
C LEU A 220 10.23 13.61 0.59
N ALA A 221 10.70 14.70 1.16
CA ALA A 221 11.62 14.68 2.29
C ALA A 221 10.93 15.19 3.56
N ASP A 222 11.25 14.58 4.71
CA ASP A 222 10.73 14.96 6.03
C ASP A 222 9.19 14.96 6.10
N GLU A 223 8.57 13.95 5.50
CA GLU A 223 7.11 13.81 5.43
C GLU A 223 6.53 13.27 6.74
N VAL A 224 5.38 13.80 7.16
CA VAL A 224 4.58 13.23 8.25
C VAL A 224 3.29 12.69 7.67
N ILE A 225 3.04 11.40 7.89
CA ILE A 225 1.84 10.71 7.45
C ILE A 225 0.98 10.33 8.66
N VAL A 226 -0.34 10.44 8.50
CA VAL A 226 -1.33 10.14 9.54
C VAL A 226 -2.32 9.15 8.97
N GLY A 227 -2.55 8.03 9.65
CA GLY A 227 -3.52 7.03 9.19
C GLY A 227 -4.96 7.44 9.43
N GLU A 228 -5.86 6.87 8.64
CA GLU A 228 -7.32 7.07 8.76
C GLU A 228 -7.92 6.03 9.71
N HIS A 229 -7.60 4.75 9.48
CA HIS A 229 -8.01 3.61 10.31
C HIS A 229 -6.86 3.09 11.17
N VAL A 230 -5.61 3.29 10.74
CA VAL A 230 -4.43 3.06 11.58
C VAL A 230 -4.15 4.33 12.37
N HIS A 231 -4.25 4.29 13.70
CA HIS A 231 -4.12 5.46 14.57
C HIS A 231 -2.67 5.99 14.70
N GLY A 232 -1.82 5.66 13.74
CA GLY A 232 -0.41 5.98 13.69
C GLY A 232 -0.18 7.34 13.04
N GLU A 233 0.76 8.08 13.61
CA GLU A 233 1.36 9.26 13.01
C GLU A 233 2.85 8.95 12.89
N VAL A 234 3.40 9.05 11.68
CA VAL A 234 4.77 8.60 11.38
C VAL A 234 5.49 9.68 10.60
N ALA A 235 6.63 10.13 11.13
CA ALA A 235 7.60 10.91 10.36
C ALA A 235 8.42 9.97 9.48
N LEU A 236 8.69 10.33 8.24
CA LEU A 236 9.55 9.63 7.30
C LEU A 236 10.65 10.58 6.87
N ASP A 237 11.89 10.08 6.80
CA ASP A 237 13.00 10.91 6.31
C ASP A 237 12.88 11.14 4.81
N PHE A 238 12.47 10.09 4.08
CA PHE A 238 12.05 10.23 2.69
C PHE A 238 10.85 9.32 2.40
N LEU A 239 9.97 9.77 1.50
CA LEU A 239 8.92 8.98 0.89
C LEU A 239 9.10 9.02 -0.62
N ILE A 240 9.32 7.85 -1.23
CA ILE A 240 9.42 7.73 -2.68
C ILE A 240 8.05 7.33 -3.24
N LYS A 241 7.56 8.08 -4.24
CA LYS A 241 6.32 7.82 -4.97
C LYS A 241 6.62 7.56 -6.45
N ARG A 242 6.07 6.48 -7.03
CA ARG A 242 6.06 6.22 -8.49
C ARG A 242 4.81 5.39 -8.82
N GLY A 243 3.82 5.97 -9.50
CA GLY A 243 2.51 5.31 -9.70
C GLY A 243 1.93 4.87 -8.36
N ASP A 244 1.57 3.59 -8.23
CA ASP A 244 1.06 2.99 -6.98
C ASP A 244 2.17 2.54 -6.02
N LYS A 245 3.45 2.69 -6.40
CA LYS A 245 4.57 2.33 -5.53
C LYS A 245 4.81 3.39 -4.49
N ARG A 246 4.91 2.94 -3.24
CA ARG A 246 5.41 3.73 -2.11
C ARG A 246 6.61 3.04 -1.47
N VAL A 247 7.64 3.82 -1.19
CA VAL A 247 8.81 3.38 -0.43
C VAL A 247 9.04 4.32 0.74
N CYS A 248 8.74 3.86 1.96
CA CYS A 248 9.07 4.55 3.20
C CYS A 248 10.58 4.45 3.46
N VAL A 249 11.29 5.56 3.59
CA VAL A 249 12.71 5.55 3.97
C VAL A 249 12.88 6.16 5.35
N VAL A 250 13.46 5.38 6.26
CA VAL A 250 13.76 5.79 7.64
C VAL A 250 15.26 5.67 7.89
N VAL A 251 15.87 6.75 8.35
CA VAL A 251 17.27 6.83 8.73
C VAL A 251 17.41 6.30 10.16
N ALA A 252 18.25 5.29 10.36
CA ALA A 252 18.46 4.72 11.68
C ALA A 252 19.18 5.72 12.60
N LYS A 253 18.51 6.13 13.68
CA LYS A 253 19.06 7.00 14.73
C LYS A 253 20.00 6.22 15.64
N ARG A 254 21.24 6.71 15.83
CA ARG A 254 22.23 6.15 16.79
C ARG A 254 22.44 4.63 16.67
N GLU A 255 22.39 4.08 15.45
CA GLU A 255 22.47 2.64 15.18
C GLU A 255 21.29 1.79 15.71
N ASN A 256 20.20 2.45 16.15
CA ASN A 256 18.99 1.77 16.59
C ASN A 256 18.09 1.39 15.40
N PHE A 257 18.51 0.37 14.65
CA PHE A 257 17.71 -0.16 13.54
C PHE A 257 16.35 -0.69 13.97
N GLN A 258 16.21 -1.20 15.19
CA GLN A 258 14.92 -1.70 15.69
C GLN A 258 13.88 -0.58 15.76
N GLN A 259 14.25 0.60 16.24
CA GLN A 259 13.36 1.76 16.22
C GLN A 259 13.02 2.18 14.79
N GLY A 260 14.03 2.25 13.90
CA GLY A 260 13.79 2.59 12.50
C GLY A 260 12.88 1.59 11.78
N LEU A 261 13.02 0.29 12.07
CA LEU A 261 12.17 -0.78 11.56
C LEU A 261 10.74 -0.66 12.07
N ALA A 262 10.55 -0.42 13.37
CA ALA A 262 9.22 -0.23 13.94
C ALA A 262 8.49 0.96 13.28
N GLN A 263 9.21 2.07 13.08
CA GLN A 263 8.70 3.27 12.41
C GLN A 263 8.36 3.02 10.94
N ALA A 264 9.25 2.37 10.19
CA ALA A 264 9.01 1.99 8.80
C ALA A 264 7.79 1.07 8.65
N TYR A 265 7.64 0.11 9.55
CA TYR A 265 6.56 -0.86 9.57
C TYR A 265 5.19 -0.23 9.81
N VAL A 266 5.09 0.65 10.82
CA VAL A 266 3.87 1.43 11.05
C VAL A 266 3.60 2.36 9.87
N GLY A 267 4.64 2.99 9.32
CA GLY A 267 4.52 3.87 8.15
C GLY A 267 3.96 3.15 6.92
N CYS A 268 4.37 1.89 6.69
CA CYS A 268 3.80 1.07 5.63
C CYS A 268 2.30 0.82 5.83
N GLU A 269 1.86 0.52 7.05
CA GLU A 269 0.43 0.30 7.33
C GLU A 269 -0.38 1.59 7.20
N VAL A 270 0.16 2.72 7.65
CA VAL A 270 -0.47 4.05 7.49
C VAL A 270 -0.61 4.43 6.01
N LEU A 271 0.40 4.17 5.18
CA LEU A 271 0.29 4.42 3.73
C LEU A 271 -0.66 3.45 3.03
N ALA A 272 -0.65 2.18 3.42
CA ALA A 272 -1.56 1.19 2.89
C ALA A 272 -3.02 1.55 3.19
N ASP A 273 -3.27 2.04 4.41
CA ASP A 273 -4.55 2.55 4.87
C ASP A 273 -4.98 3.81 4.10
N THR A 274 -4.16 4.86 4.11
CA THR A 274 -4.50 6.17 3.53
C THR A 274 -4.60 6.19 2.00
N GLU A 275 -3.79 5.37 1.32
CA GLU A 275 -3.73 5.37 -0.15
C GLU A 275 -4.30 4.07 -0.77
N GLY A 276 -4.89 3.17 0.04
CA GLY A 276 -5.51 1.92 -0.43
C GLY A 276 -4.51 0.93 -1.05
N LEU A 277 -3.26 0.94 -0.60
CA LEU A 277 -2.17 0.18 -1.22
C LEU A 277 -2.09 -1.25 -0.69
N THR A 278 -1.99 -2.21 -1.59
CA THR A 278 -1.85 -3.64 -1.25
C THR A 278 -0.43 -4.03 -0.86
N LYS A 279 0.54 -3.19 -1.24
CA LYS A 279 1.97 -3.41 -1.10
C LYS A 279 2.67 -2.08 -0.87
N VAL A 280 3.40 -1.99 0.24
CA VAL A 280 4.24 -0.82 0.55
C VAL A 280 5.64 -1.30 0.90
N TYR A 281 6.65 -0.67 0.31
CA TYR A 281 8.05 -1.00 0.59
C TYR A 281 8.59 -0.08 1.68
N SER A 282 9.62 -0.55 2.37
CA SER A 282 10.39 0.31 3.25
C SER A 282 11.88 0.02 3.22
N ILE A 283 12.65 1.06 3.48
CA ILE A 283 14.10 1.04 3.60
C ILE A 283 14.47 1.62 4.96
N VAL A 284 15.23 0.87 5.76
CA VAL A 284 15.83 1.39 6.99
C VAL A 284 17.34 1.36 6.85
N THR A 285 17.99 2.50 7.02
CA THR A 285 19.44 2.59 6.77
C THR A 285 20.16 3.63 7.62
N ASN A 286 21.42 3.36 7.96
CA ASN A 286 22.38 4.34 8.49
C ASN A 286 23.38 4.82 7.40
N PHE A 287 23.08 4.57 6.11
CA PHE A 287 23.96 4.62 4.94
C PHE A 287 24.87 3.40 4.72
N VAL A 288 25.39 2.75 5.75
CA VAL A 288 26.24 1.56 5.60
C VAL A 288 25.41 0.29 5.52
N GLU A 289 24.50 0.08 6.45
CA GLU A 289 23.61 -1.07 6.47
C GLU A 289 22.23 -0.65 5.96
N TRP A 290 21.66 -1.48 5.09
CA TRP A 290 20.36 -1.26 4.46
C TRP A 290 19.48 -2.48 4.70
N TYR A 291 18.33 -2.25 5.32
CA TYR A 291 17.27 -3.22 5.43
C TYR A 291 16.19 -2.87 4.43
N PHE A 292 15.91 -3.78 3.51
CA PHE A 292 14.79 -3.66 2.60
C PHE A 292 13.64 -4.48 3.16
N SER A 293 12.43 -3.93 3.16
CA SER A 293 11.22 -4.62 3.59
C SER A 293 10.06 -4.32 2.65
N ARG A 294 9.07 -5.19 2.67
CA ARG A 294 7.77 -4.95 2.02
C ARG A 294 6.66 -5.47 2.92
N SER A 295 5.63 -4.66 3.11
CA SER A 295 4.37 -5.09 3.71
C SER A 295 3.47 -5.57 2.59
N VAL A 296 3.11 -6.85 2.61
CA VAL A 296 2.30 -7.52 1.58
C VAL A 296 1.37 -8.48 2.31
N GLU A 297 0.07 -8.44 2.00
CA GLU A 297 -0.92 -9.41 2.51
C GLU A 297 -1.08 -9.48 4.03
N GLY A 298 -0.75 -8.41 4.76
CA GLY A 298 -0.77 -8.42 6.22
C GLY A 298 0.41 -9.19 6.82
N GLN A 299 1.46 -9.45 6.04
CA GLN A 299 2.76 -9.91 6.47
C GLN A 299 3.82 -8.87 6.17
N VAL A 300 4.94 -8.95 6.88
CA VAL A 300 6.14 -8.19 6.53
C VAL A 300 7.19 -9.17 6.08
N GLU A 301 7.83 -8.86 4.97
CA GLU A 301 9.02 -9.54 4.52
C GLU A 301 10.19 -8.56 4.67
N ARG A 302 11.31 -9.02 5.24
CA ARG A 302 12.54 -8.23 5.41
C ARG A 302 13.78 -8.99 4.94
N THR A 303 14.75 -8.28 4.37
CA THR A 303 16.07 -8.82 4.05
C THR A 303 16.96 -8.94 5.30
N TRP A 304 18.02 -9.74 5.22
CA TRP A 304 19.20 -9.51 6.07
C TRP A 304 19.83 -8.13 5.75
N PRO A 305 20.60 -7.52 6.67
CA PRO A 305 21.26 -6.25 6.37
C PRO A 305 22.16 -6.40 5.14
N VAL A 306 22.00 -5.49 4.19
CA VAL A 306 22.88 -5.35 3.02
C VAL A 306 23.86 -4.24 3.31
N THR A 307 25.16 -4.56 3.30
CA THR A 307 26.21 -3.64 3.75
C THR A 307 26.96 -3.00 2.59
N ILE A 308 27.08 -1.68 2.59
CA ILE A 308 28.01 -0.92 1.76
C ILE A 308 29.43 -1.18 2.27
N SER A 309 30.27 -1.72 1.39
CA SER A 309 31.68 -1.96 1.70
C SER A 309 32.47 -0.67 1.50
N MET A 310 33.43 -0.39 2.38
CA MET A 310 34.24 0.82 2.34
C MET A 310 35.68 0.51 1.91
N ALA A 311 36.24 1.31 1.01
CA ALA A 311 37.64 1.29 0.64
C ALA A 311 38.23 2.70 0.75
N LYS A 312 39.30 2.86 1.55
CA LYS A 312 39.91 4.17 1.84
C LYS A 312 38.88 5.22 2.30
N SER A 313 37.93 4.79 3.12
CA SER A 313 36.84 5.62 3.66
C SER A 313 35.84 6.15 2.62
N VAL A 314 35.78 5.56 1.43
CA VAL A 314 34.75 5.84 0.41
C VAL A 314 34.00 4.53 0.11
N PRO A 315 32.67 4.56 -0.13
CA PRO A 315 31.90 3.37 -0.48
C PRO A 315 32.39 2.77 -1.80
N THR A 316 32.51 1.45 -1.88
CA THR A 316 32.96 0.79 -3.12
C THR A 316 31.87 0.87 -4.19
N ARG A 317 32.26 1.16 -5.43
CA ARG A 317 31.36 1.15 -6.60
C ARG A 317 30.48 -0.10 -6.67
N ALA A 318 31.04 -1.27 -6.40
CA ALA A 318 30.31 -2.54 -6.44
C ALA A 318 29.19 -2.62 -5.38
N SER A 319 29.44 -2.14 -4.16
CA SER A 319 28.41 -2.16 -3.11
C SER A 319 27.35 -1.09 -3.33
N VAL A 320 27.72 0.10 -3.82
CA VAL A 320 26.78 1.14 -4.27
C VAL A 320 25.91 0.61 -5.41
N LYS A 321 26.50 -0.07 -6.40
CA LYS A 321 25.77 -0.72 -7.51
C LYS A 321 24.72 -1.68 -7.00
N ASN A 322 25.06 -2.50 -6.00
CA ASN A 322 24.12 -3.46 -5.44
C ASN A 322 22.92 -2.80 -4.77
N ILE A 323 23.15 -1.80 -3.89
CA ILE A 323 22.08 -1.05 -3.21
C ILE A 323 21.22 -0.29 -4.21
N ALA A 324 21.83 0.45 -5.13
CA ALA A 324 21.12 1.20 -6.16
C ALA A 324 20.30 0.27 -7.06
N GLY A 325 20.83 -0.91 -7.41
CA GLY A 325 20.13 -1.92 -8.19
C GLY A 325 18.95 -2.57 -7.45
N MET A 326 19.02 -2.71 -6.13
CA MET A 326 17.89 -3.17 -5.30
C MET A 326 16.77 -2.13 -5.27
N ILE A 327 17.10 -0.85 -5.08
CA ILE A 327 16.12 0.25 -5.12
C ILE A 327 15.51 0.35 -6.52
N TYR A 328 16.35 0.26 -7.57
CA TYR A 328 15.88 0.26 -8.95
C TYR A 328 14.94 -0.91 -9.21
N SER A 329 15.22 -2.10 -8.66
CA SER A 329 14.33 -3.25 -8.77
C SER A 329 12.96 -2.98 -8.14
N ILE A 330 12.92 -2.46 -6.91
CA ILE A 330 11.68 -2.06 -6.22
C ILE A 330 10.84 -1.13 -7.08
N LEU A 331 11.48 -0.10 -7.66
CA LEU A 331 10.80 0.88 -8.49
C LEU A 331 10.42 0.33 -9.87
N SER A 332 11.19 -0.60 -10.44
CA SER A 332 10.96 -1.22 -11.76
C SER A 332 10.02 -2.41 -11.77
N GLU A 333 9.61 -2.93 -10.61
CA GLU A 333 8.64 -4.03 -10.53
C GLU A 333 7.27 -3.51 -10.98
N ASP A 334 7.01 -3.40 -12.28
CA ASP A 334 5.65 -3.32 -12.77
C ASP A 334 5.00 -4.71 -12.55
N ASP A 335 3.85 -4.76 -11.88
CA ASP A 335 3.02 -5.98 -11.79
C ASP A 335 2.39 -6.31 -13.15
#